data_AF-A0AA46Z797-F1
#
_entry.id   AF-A0AA46Z797-F1
#
_cell.length_a   1.000
_cell.length_b   1.000
_cell.length_c   1.000
_cell.angle_alpha   90.00
_cell.angle_beta   90.00
_cell.angle_gamma   90.00
#
_symmetry.space_group_name_H-M   'P 1'
#
loop_
_entity.id
_entity.type
_entity.pdbx_description
1 polymer ?
#
loop_
_entity_poly.entity_id
_entity_poly.type
_entity_poly.pdbx_seq_one_letter_code
_entity_poly.pdbx_strand_id
1 'polypeptide(L)'
;MANKAIYDIFIKTSEVYYYGDHLAGDIMLAQCLNLLIKLFDVQSERKTVLQLLANINHAREVHDFTALADILRYEAAPKLLELH
;
A
#
# COMPACT_ATOMS: atom_id res chain seq x y z
N MET A 1 -13.96 -8.55 10.63
CA MET A 1 -13.49 -9.47 9.57
C MET A 1 -12.98 -8.72 8.33
N ALA A 2 -13.59 -7.61 7.91
CA ALA A 2 -13.13 -6.81 6.76
C ALA A 2 -11.69 -6.23 6.90
N ASN A 3 -11.30 -5.75 8.10
CA ASN A 3 -9.99 -5.15 8.32
C ASN A 3 -8.83 -6.14 8.16
N LYS A 4 -9.04 -7.41 8.52
CA LYS A 4 -8.05 -8.46 8.27
C LYS A 4 -7.87 -8.70 6.77
N ALA A 5 -8.96 -8.77 6.02
CA ALA A 5 -8.90 -8.96 4.57
C ALA A 5 -8.19 -7.78 3.86
N ILE A 6 -8.45 -6.54 4.29
CA ILE A 6 -7.75 -5.35 3.78
C ILE A 6 -6.27 -5.44 4.12
N TYR A 7 -5.91 -5.69 5.37
CA TYR A 7 -4.52 -5.85 5.79
C TYR A 7 -3.78 -6.94 4.99
N ASP A 8 -4.40 -8.11 4.84
CA ASP A 8 -3.83 -9.25 4.12
C ASP A 8 -3.55 -8.90 2.65
N ILE A 9 -4.33 -8.02 2.01
CA ILE A 9 -4.05 -7.55 0.64
C ILE A 9 -2.71 -6.81 0.60
N PHE A 10 -2.46 -5.86 1.51
CA PHE A 10 -1.21 -5.10 1.52
C PHE A 10 0.00 -5.97 1.84
N ILE A 11 -0.13 -6.88 2.82
CA ILE A 11 0.95 -7.82 3.16
C ILE A 11 1.27 -8.74 1.98
N LYS A 12 0.24 -9.29 1.32
CA LYS A 12 0.45 -10.19 0.20
C LYS A 12 1.06 -9.47 -1.01
N THR A 13 0.65 -8.23 -1.29
CA THR A 13 1.27 -7.41 -2.35
C THR A 13 2.75 -7.15 -2.04
N SER A 14 3.07 -6.83 -0.78
CA SER A 14 4.46 -6.65 -0.33
C SER A 14 5.30 -7.92 -0.55
N GLU A 15 4.77 -9.09 -0.17
CA GLU A 15 5.45 -10.38 -0.38
C GLU A 15 5.72 -10.65 -1.86
N VAL A 16 4.75 -10.39 -2.74
CA VAL A 16 4.91 -10.56 -4.18
C VAL A 16 6.05 -9.68 -4.74
N TYR A 17 6.18 -8.44 -4.27
CA TYR A 17 7.30 -7.57 -4.64
C TYR A 17 8.65 -8.10 -4.11
N TYR A 18 8.73 -8.58 -2.86
CA TYR A 18 9.96 -9.17 -2.33
C TYR A 18 10.37 -10.45 -3.07
N TYR A 19 9.41 -11.25 -3.52
CA TYR A 19 9.68 -12.47 -4.29
C TYR A 19 10.04 -12.21 -5.76
N GLY A 20 10.01 -10.95 -6.21
CA GLY A 20 10.47 -10.55 -7.53
C GLY A 20 9.42 -10.65 -8.65
N ASP A 21 8.16 -10.96 -8.33
CA ASP A 21 7.07 -10.94 -9.32
C ASP A 21 6.45 -9.54 -9.40
N HIS A 22 7.21 -8.63 -10.01
CA HIS A 22 6.82 -7.21 -10.11
C HIS A 22 5.56 -6.98 -10.94
N LEU A 23 5.28 -7.86 -11.93
CA LEU A 23 4.09 -7.75 -12.75
C LEU A 23 2.82 -8.07 -11.95
N ALA A 24 2.82 -9.20 -11.22
CA ALA A 24 1.72 -9.51 -10.32
C ALA A 24 1.63 -8.47 -9.20
N GLY A 25 2.78 -7.99 -8.71
CA GLY A 25 2.88 -6.91 -7.73
C GLY A 25 2.14 -5.66 -8.20
N ASP A 26 2.37 -5.20 -9.43
CA ASP A 26 1.72 -4.02 -10.00
C ASP A 26 0.20 -4.19 -10.18
N ILE A 27 -0.26 -5.38 -10.55
CA ILE A 27 -1.69 -5.71 -10.63
C ILE A 27 -2.34 -5.60 -9.24
N MET A 28 -1.68 -6.15 -8.21
CA MET A 28 -2.16 -6.11 -6.83
C MET A 28 -2.05 -4.72 -6.23
N LEU A 29 -1.03 -3.95 -6.59
CA LEU A 29 -0.85 -2.57 -6.15
C LEU A 29 -2.03 -1.69 -6.56
N ALA A 30 -2.60 -1.89 -7.75
CA ALA A 30 -3.81 -1.17 -8.15
C ALA A 30 -4.97 -1.34 -7.15
N GLN A 31 -5.10 -2.52 -6.54
CA GLN A 31 -6.09 -2.77 -5.49
C GLN A 31 -5.72 -2.04 -4.19
N CYS A 32 -4.45 -2.05 -3.79
CA CYS A 32 -3.95 -1.28 -2.65
C CYS A 32 -4.23 0.23 -2.81
N LEU A 33 -3.98 0.80 -4.00
CA LEU A 33 -4.23 2.20 -4.30
C LEU A 33 -5.73 2.55 -4.20
N ASN A 34 -6.60 1.70 -4.72
CA ASN A 34 -8.05 1.89 -4.58
C ASN A 34 -8.51 1.86 -3.11
N LEU A 35 -7.87 1.06 -2.26
CA LEU A 35 -8.15 1.03 -0.83
C LEU A 35 -7.63 2.28 -0.12
N LEU A 36 -6.43 2.77 -0.47
CA LEU A 36 -5.88 4.02 0.05
C LEU A 36 -6.73 5.25 -0.33
N ILE A 37 -7.29 5.28 -1.55
CA ILE A 37 -8.19 6.36 -1.98
C ILE A 37 -9.42 6.46 -1.07
N LYS A 38 -9.95 5.33 -0.58
CA LYS A 38 -11.08 5.37 0.38
C LYS A 38 -10.72 6.07 1.68
N LEU A 39 -9.45 6.02 2.11
CA LEU A 39 -8.99 6.75 3.28
C LEU A 39 -8.85 8.26 3.03
N PHE A 40 -8.69 8.67 1.76
CA PHE A 40 -8.60 10.09 1.41
C PHE A 40 -9.89 10.87 1.71
N ASP A 41 -11.03 10.17 1.76
CA ASP A 41 -12.32 10.77 2.14
C ASP A 41 -12.35 11.20 3.61
N VAL A 42 -11.49 10.61 4.46
CA VAL A 42 -11.34 10.98 5.87
C VAL A 42 -10.40 12.19 5.99
N GLN A 43 -10.94 13.35 6.37
CA GLN A 43 -10.19 14.62 6.38
C GLN A 43 -8.90 14.57 7.22
N SER A 44 -8.90 13.87 8.36
CA SER A 44 -7.71 13.73 9.22
C SER A 44 -6.58 12.94 8.56
N GLU A 45 -6.90 12.05 7.61
CA GLU A 45 -5.95 11.11 7.02
C GLU A 45 -5.37 11.59 5.69
N ARG A 46 -5.95 12.62 5.06
CA ARG A 46 -5.55 13.08 3.72
C ARG A 46 -4.05 13.30 3.56
N LYS A 47 -3.42 13.95 4.54
CA LYS A 47 -1.98 14.22 4.49
C LYS A 47 -1.17 12.92 4.49
N THR A 48 -1.54 11.98 5.34
CA THR A 48 -0.91 10.66 5.45
C THR A 48 -1.08 9.87 4.15
N VAL A 49 -2.29 9.85 3.59
CA VAL A 49 -2.58 9.15 2.33
C VAL A 49 -1.79 9.76 1.17
N LEU A 50 -1.73 11.09 1.05
CA LEU A 50 -0.92 11.76 0.02
C LEU A 50 0.56 11.43 0.16
N GLN A 51 1.08 11.38 1.38
CA GLN A 51 2.47 10.99 1.63
C GLN A 51 2.74 9.53 1.22
N LEU A 52 1.86 8.60 1.58
CA LEU A 52 1.96 7.20 1.16
C LEU A 52 1.95 7.07 -0.36
N LEU A 53 1.03 7.75 -1.04
CA LEU A 53 0.94 7.73 -2.50
C LEU A 53 2.20 8.32 -3.16
N ALA A 54 2.74 9.40 -2.61
CA ALA A 54 3.99 9.99 -3.08
C ALA A 54 5.18 9.04 -2.92
N ASN A 55 5.31 8.38 -1.75
CA ASN A 55 6.36 7.40 -1.48
C ASN A 55 6.26 6.19 -2.43
N ILE A 56 5.05 5.66 -2.62
CA ILE A 56 4.78 4.56 -3.57
C ILE A 56 5.18 4.96 -4.99
N ASN A 57 4.76 6.14 -5.44
CA ASN A 57 5.08 6.61 -6.78
C ASN A 57 6.59 6.78 -6.98
N HIS A 58 7.29 7.37 -6.00
CA HIS A 58 8.73 7.52 -6.05
C HIS A 58 9.45 6.17 -6.13
N ALA A 59 9.10 5.21 -5.26
CA ALA A 59 9.67 3.87 -5.27
C ALA A 59 9.47 3.16 -6.63
N ARG A 60 8.30 3.33 -7.25
CA ARG A 60 8.04 2.81 -8.60
C ARG A 60 8.86 3.48 -9.69
N GLU A 61 8.98 4.80 -9.67
CA GLU A 61 9.73 5.57 -10.67
C GLU A 61 11.21 5.16 -10.72
N VAL A 62 11.80 4.84 -9.57
CA VAL A 62 13.20 4.39 -9.47
C VAL A 62 13.34 2.87 -9.47
N HIS A 63 12.25 2.13 -9.69
CA HIS A 63 12.21 0.66 -9.67
C HIS A 63 12.74 0.04 -8.36
N ASP A 64 12.58 0.73 -7.23
CA ASP A 64 12.91 0.20 -5.91
C ASP A 64 11.74 -0.62 -5.35
N PHE A 65 11.65 -1.86 -5.83
CA PHE A 65 10.59 -2.78 -5.43
C PHE A 65 10.69 -3.24 -3.98
N THR A 66 11.87 -3.18 -3.37
CA THR A 66 12.08 -3.46 -1.95
C THR A 66 11.46 -2.33 -1.12
N ALA A 67 11.76 -1.07 -1.44
CA ALA A 67 11.14 0.07 -0.77
C ALA A 67 9.62 0.08 -0.96
N LEU A 68 9.13 -0.27 -2.17
CA LEU A 68 7.70 -0.41 -2.43
C LEU A 68 7.05 -1.48 -1.54
N ALA A 69 7.71 -2.63 -1.37
CA ALA A 69 7.27 -3.68 -0.46
C ALA A 69 7.27 -3.23 1.00
N ASP A 70 8.30 -2.49 1.44
CA ASP A 70 8.41 -1.94 2.79
C ASP A 70 7.28 -0.95 3.09
N ILE A 71 7.01 0.00 2.18
CA ILE A 71 5.94 0.99 2.33
C ILE A 71 4.58 0.29 2.51
N LEU A 72 4.29 -0.71 1.68
CA LEU A 72 3.03 -1.45 1.77
C LEU A 72 2.89 -2.19 3.11
N ARG A 73 3.97 -2.80 3.59
CA ARG A 73 3.98 -3.65 4.80
C ARG A 73 3.97 -2.87 6.09
N TYR A 74 4.82 -1.85 6.18
CA TYR A 74 5.15 -1.17 7.43
C TYR A 74 4.50 0.20 7.57
N GLU A 75 4.06 0.82 6.47
CA GLU A 75 3.41 2.14 6.52
C GLU A 75 1.92 2.04 6.18
N ALA A 76 1.57 1.49 5.02
CA ALA A 76 0.19 1.49 4.54
C ALA A 76 -0.71 0.50 5.29
N ALA A 77 -0.28 -0.76 5.44
CA ALA A 77 -1.11 -1.79 6.10
C ALA A 77 -1.44 -1.44 7.56
N PRO A 78 -0.50 -0.96 8.40
CA PRO A 78 -0.82 -0.56 9.77
C PRO A 78 -1.80 0.62 9.85
N LYS A 79 -1.71 1.61 8.95
CA LYS A 79 -2.66 2.73 8.95
C LYS A 79 -4.10 2.33 8.66
N LEU A 80 -4.29 1.33 7.80
CA LEU A 80 -5.62 0.77 7.56
C LEU A 80 -6.18 -0.02 8.76
N LEU A 81 -5.34 -0.48 9.69
CA LEU A 81 -5.78 -1.13 10.93
C LEU A 81 -6.13 -0.12 12.03
N GLU A 82 -5.46 1.04 12.06
CA GLU A 82 -5.72 2.11 13.03
C GLU A 82 -7.05 2.85 12.76
N LEU A 83 -7.52 2.81 11.52
CA LEU A 83 -8.78 3.40 11.07
C LEU A 83 -9.93 2.41 11.32
N HIS A 84 -10.43 2.41 12.56
CA HIS A 84 -11.57 1.68 13.13
C HIS A 84 -12.57 1.09 12.11
#